data_AF-A0A133VAD3-F1
#
_entry.id   AF-A0A133VAD3-F1
#
_cell.length_a   1.000
_cell.length_b   1.000
_cell.length_c   1.000
_cell.angle_alpha   90.00
_cell.angle_beta   90.00
_cell.angle_gamma   90.00
#
_symmetry.space_group_name_H-M   'P 1'
#
loop_
_entity.id
_entity.type
_entity.pdbx_description
1 polymer ?
#
loop_
_entity_poly.entity_id
_entity_poly.type
_entity_poly.pdbx_seq_one_letter_code
_entity_poly.pdbx_strand_id
1 'polypeptide(L)' 'MATSVYEKNINIEDISQKVIEGYFVMSMLIDVKDSPFSLEEIEKDLREIGEDMGLQVQLQHEDIFKSMHRV' A
#
# COMPACT_ATOMS: atom_id res chain seq x y z
N MET A 1 -3.79 -7.21 -5.22
CA MET A 1 -3.46 -5.88 -4.65
C MET A 1 -4.34 -4.77 -5.22
N ALA A 2 -4.18 -4.34 -6.48
CA ALA A 2 -4.98 -3.24 -7.07
C ALA A 2 -6.51 -3.46 -6.97
N THR A 3 -6.98 -4.69 -7.18
CA THR A 3 -8.40 -5.02 -7.02
C THR A 3 -8.90 -4.86 -5.58
N SER A 4 -8.10 -5.27 -4.58
CA SER A 4 -8.50 -5.16 -3.16
C SER A 4 -8.62 -3.70 -2.72
N VAL A 5 -7.68 -2.83 -3.13
CA VAL A 5 -7.80 -1.40 -2.81
C VAL A 5 -9.00 -0.76 -3.52
N TYR A 6 -9.28 -1.16 -4.77
CA TYR A 6 -10.49 -0.72 -5.48
C TYR A 6 -11.78 -1.13 -4.75
N GLU A 7 -11.88 -2.38 -4.29
CA GLU A 7 -13.04 -2.88 -3.54
C GLU A 7 -13.25 -2.15 -2.21
N LYS A 8 -12.20 -1.54 -1.66
CA LYS A 8 -12.24 -0.75 -0.42
C LYS A 8 -12.46 0.75 -0.65
N ASN A 9 -12.79 1.16 -1.86
CA ASN A 9 -12.97 2.58 -2.23
C ASN A 9 -11.72 3.43 -1.96
N ILE A 10 -10.54 2.86 -2.24
CA ILE A 10 -9.25 3.53 -2.11
C ILE A 10 -8.77 3.95 -3.50
N ASN A 11 -8.41 5.21 -3.67
CA ASN A 11 -7.84 5.69 -4.93
C ASN A 11 -6.34 5.39 -5.00
N ILE A 12 -5.84 5.05 -6.18
CA ILE A 12 -4.40 4.91 -6.45
C ILE A 12 -3.94 6.20 -7.12
N GLU A 13 -3.14 7.00 -6.41
CA GLU A 13 -2.59 8.26 -6.91
C GLU A 13 -1.35 8.02 -7.78
N ASP A 14 -0.52 7.05 -7.40
CA ASP A 14 0.64 6.63 -8.17
C ASP A 14 0.94 5.15 -7.96
N ILE A 15 1.47 4.49 -8.99
CA ILE A 15 1.89 3.09 -8.94
C ILE A 15 3.15 2.89 -9.77
N SER A 16 4.17 2.32 -9.11
CA SER A 16 5.39 1.90 -9.78
C SER A 16 5.69 0.43 -9.46
N GLN A 17 6.17 -0.29 -10.46
CA GLN A 17 6.56 -1.68 -10.32
C GLN A 17 7.84 -1.95 -11.10
N LYS A 18 8.72 -2.77 -10.54
CA LYS A 18 10.00 -3.14 -11.16
C LYS A 18 10.46 -4.49 -10.66
N VAL A 19 11.26 -5.15 -11.50
CA VAL A 19 12.02 -6.34 -11.10
C VAL A 19 13.42 -5.90 -10.67
N ILE A 20 13.81 -6.18 -9.43
CA ILE A 20 15.13 -5.88 -8.88
C ILE A 20 15.75 -7.19 -8.42
N GLU A 21 16.90 -7.58 -8.99
CA GLU A 21 17.63 -8.79 -8.59
C GLU A 21 16.75 -10.06 -8.56
N GLY A 22 15.76 -10.14 -9.45
CA GLY A 22 14.80 -11.24 -9.53
C GLY A 22 13.57 -11.11 -8.62
N TYR A 23 13.51 -10.09 -7.77
CA TYR A 23 12.35 -9.77 -6.93
C TYR A 23 11.40 -8.82 -7.65
N PHE A 24 10.11 -9.14 -7.64
CA PHE A 24 9.06 -8.21 -8.07
C PHE A 24 8.76 -7.24 -6.92
N VAL A 25 9.02 -5.95 -7.14
CA VAL A 25 8.79 -4.88 -6.17
C VAL A 25 7.73 -3.94 -6.73
N MET A 26 6.72 -3.66 -5.92
CA MET A 26 5.64 -2.73 -6.25
C MET A 26 5.51 -1.69 -5.14
N SER A 27 5.35 -0.43 -5.53
CA SER A 27 5.08 0.69 -4.64
C SER A 27 3.83 1.41 -5.12
N MET A 28 2.90 1.67 -4.20
CA MET A 28 1.64 2.33 -4.48
C MET A 28 1.51 3.52 -3.53
N LEU A 29 1.19 4.69 -4.07
CA LEU A 29 0.67 5.82 -3.31
C LEU A 29 -0.85 5.77 -3.40
N ILE A 30 -1.51 5.70 -2.25
CA ILE A 30 -2.95 5.52 -2.16
C ILE A 30 -3.60 6.60 -1.31
N ASP A 31 -4.79 7.03 -1.72
CA ASP A 31 -5.65 7.93 -0.96
C ASP A 31 -6.81 7.13 -0.35
N VAL A 32 -6.83 7.11 0.99
CA VAL A 32 -7.80 6.35 1.79
C VAL A 32 -8.90 7.23 2.38
N LYS A 33 -8.96 8.53 2.05
CA LYS A 33 -9.88 9.49 2.70
C LYS A 33 -11.37 9.10 2.59
N ASP A 34 -11.75 8.46 1.49
CA ASP A 34 -13.13 8.07 1.17
C ASP A 34 -13.40 6.58 1.47
N SER A 35 -12.41 5.86 2.00
CA SER A 35 -12.55 4.45 2.38
C SER A 35 -13.42 4.34 3.64
N PRO A 36 -14.41 3.43 3.68
CA PRO A 36 -15.16 3.13 4.90
C PRO A 36 -14.35 2.26 5.89
N PHE A 37 -13.19 1.74 5.47
CA PHE A 37 -12.33 0.89 6.28
C PHE A 37 -11.23 1.70 6.97
N SER A 38 -10.91 1.31 8.20
CA SER A 38 -9.76 1.85 8.94
C SER A 38 -8.43 1.44 8.30
N LEU A 39 -7.38 2.21 8.57
CA LEU A 39 -6.03 1.90 8.07
C LEU A 39 -5.53 0.53 8.55
N GLU A 40 -5.90 0.12 9.78
CA GLU A 40 -5.55 -1.18 10.34
C GLU A 40 -6.24 -2.33 9.59
N GLU A 41 -7.52 -2.17 9.22
CA GLU A 41 -8.25 -3.16 8.41
C GLU A 41 -7.66 -3.28 7.00
N ILE A 42 -7.31 -2.14 6.39
CA ILE A 42 -6.65 -2.09 5.08
C ILE A 42 -5.29 -2.78 5.15
N GLU A 43 -4.48 -2.47 6.16
CA GLU A 43 -3.16 -3.09 6.33
C GLU A 43 -3.27 -4.59 6.51
N LYS A 44 -4.20 -5.05 7.37
CA LYS A 44 -4.42 -6.47 7.60
C LYS A 44 -4.80 -7.20 6.32
N ASP A 45 -5.78 -6.69 5.58
CA ASP A 45 -6.22 -7.29 4.32
C ASP A 45 -5.10 -7.34 3.27
N LEU A 46 -4.34 -6.25 3.11
CA LEU A 46 -3.24 -6.22 2.16
C LEU A 46 -2.10 -7.17 2.56
N ARG A 47 -1.88 -7.39 3.86
CA ARG A 47 -0.92 -8.40 4.36
C ARG A 47 -1.41 -9.82 4.06
N GLU A 48 -2.66 -10.13 4.34
CA GLU A 48 -3.24 -11.46 4.06
C GLU A 48 -3.17 -11.80 2.56
N ILE A 49 -3.57 -10.87 1.70
CA ILE A 49 -3.45 -11.04 0.23
C ILE A 49 -1.97 -11.14 -0.18
N GLY A 50 -1.10 -10.36 0.45
CA GLY A 50 0.33 -10.41 0.23
C GLY A 50 0.92 -11.79 0.52
N GLU A 51 0.61 -12.35 1.69
CA GLU A 51 1.06 -13.66 2.12
C GLU A 51 0.60 -14.77 1.16
N ASP A 52 -0.66 -14.75 0.72
CA ASP A 52 -1.20 -15.68 -0.28
C ASP A 52 -0.47 -15.59 -1.64
N MET A 53 0.04 -14.40 -1.97
CA MET A 53 0.81 -14.15 -3.19
C MET A 53 2.33 -14.37 -3.00
N GLY A 54 2.80 -14.73 -1.80
CA GLY A 54 4.22 -14.84 -1.47
C GLY A 54 4.95 -13.49 -1.45
N LEU A 55 4.21 -12.40 -1.23
CA LEU A 55 4.71 -11.03 -1.15
C LEU A 55 4.83 -10.56 0.29
N GLN A 56 5.85 -9.76 0.57
CA GLN A 56 5.91 -8.99 1.81
C GLN A 56 5.28 -7.62 1.59
N VAL A 57 4.28 -7.29 2.40
CA VAL A 57 3.54 -6.02 2.28
C VAL A 57 3.82 -5.14 3.49
N GLN A 58 4.09 -3.87 3.23
CA GLN A 58 4.22 -2.83 4.25
C GLN A 58 3.37 -1.63 3.85
N LEU A 59 2.54 -1.16 4.78
CA LEU A 59 1.75 0.05 4.63
C LEU A 59 2.33 1.12 5.57
N GLN A 60 2.51 2.33 5.08
CA GLN A 60 3.04 3.44 5.86
C GLN A 60 2.20 4.70 5.63
N HIS A 61 1.86 5.41 6.70
CA HIS A 61 1.19 6.70 6.60
C HIS A 61 2.18 7.78 6.15
N GLU A 62 1.80 8.63 5.20
CA GLU A 62 2.69 9.64 4.58
C GLU A 62 3.32 10.61 5.60
N ASP A 63 2.66 10.84 6.74
CA ASP A 63 3.17 11.73 7.82
C ASP A 63 4.54 11.32 8.38
N ILE A 64 4.93 10.04 8.21
CA ILE A 64 6.25 9.55 8.59
C ILE A 64 7.34 10.19 7.71
N PHE A 65 7.06 10.46 6.42
CA PHE A 65 8.01 11.10 5.51
C PHE A 65 8.14 12.61 5.74
N LYS A 66 7.05 13.30 6.13
CA LYS A 66 7.08 14.72 6.51
C LYS A 66 7.91 14.99 7.77
N SER A 67 8.10 13.97 8.62
CA SER A 67 8.88 14.08 9.85
C SER A 67 10.39 13.92 9.66
N MET A 68 10.86 13.44 8.49
CA MET A 68 12.30 13.33 8.18
C MET A 68 12.88 14.57 7.49
N HIS A 69 12.05 15.41 6.85
CA HIS A 69 12.46 16.65 6.18
C HIS A 69 12.20 17.91 7.02
N ARG A 70 12.55 17.87 8.30
CA ARG A 70 12.56 19.08 9.14
C ARG A 70 13.98 19.35 9.62
N VAL A 71 14.78 19.93 8.72
CA VAL A 71 16.03 20.67 9.01
C VAL A 71 15.96 22.04 8.36
#